data_AF-A0A813IWJ5-F1
#
_entry.id   AF-A0A813IWJ5-F1
#
_cell.length_a   1.000
_cell.length_b   1.000
_cell.length_c   1.000
_cell.angle_alpha   90.00
_cell.angle_beta   90.00
_cell.angle_gamma   90.00
#
_symmetry.space_group_name_H-M   'P 1'
#
loop_
_entity.id
_entity.type
_entity.pdbx_description
1 polymer ?
#
loop_
_entity_poly.entity_id
_entity_poly.type
_entity_poly.pdbx_seq_one_letter_code
_entity_poly.pdbx_strand_id
1 'polypeptide(L)'
;ELLSTDVWKLVQAEVDSGRAEFAEQEVLLGYEHLSSEEALAKVLPPGSEVPSSFETIGQIAHFNLREVLLPYKELIGRIVLDKNKGLRTVINKVGSLNNEFRTFEMEVLAGAANFHTTVREEGMSFELDYSE
;
A
#
# COMPACT_ATOMS: atom_id res chain seq x y z
N GLU A 1 16.60 -4.45 -3.48
CA GLU A 1 17.90 -4.67 -4.16
C GLU A 1 18.80 -3.49 -3.86
N LEU A 2 19.82 -3.73 -3.05
CA LEU A 2 20.85 -2.73 -2.73
C LEU A 2 21.61 -2.40 -4.02
N LEU A 3 22.04 -1.14 -4.11
CA LEU A 3 22.71 -0.48 -5.23
C LEU A 3 23.54 -1.43 -6.11
N SER A 4 23.50 -1.25 -7.44
CA SER A 4 24.18 -2.14 -8.40
C SER A 4 25.66 -2.33 -8.01
N THR A 5 26.22 -3.49 -8.40
CA THR A 5 27.63 -3.84 -8.15
C THR A 5 28.61 -2.73 -8.54
N ASP A 6 28.23 -1.85 -9.46
CA ASP A 6 29.04 -0.72 -9.90
C ASP A 6 29.05 0.44 -8.89
N VAL A 7 27.95 0.67 -8.17
CA VAL A 7 27.88 1.71 -7.14
C VAL A 7 28.75 1.34 -5.93
N TRP A 8 28.73 0.08 -5.50
CA TRP A 8 29.58 -0.37 -4.38
C TRP A 8 31.07 -0.23 -4.68
N LYS A 9 31.49 -0.49 -5.93
CA LYS A 9 32.88 -0.28 -6.36
C LYS A 9 33.28 1.20 -6.28
N LEU A 10 32.39 2.11 -6.67
CA LEU A 10 32.64 3.55 -6.58
C LEU A 10 32.74 4.02 -5.12
N VAL A 11 31.81 3.57 -4.26
CA VAL A 11 31.84 3.87 -2.82
C VAL A 11 33.15 3.37 -2.20
N GLN A 12 33.55 2.14 -2.50
CA GLN A 12 34.79 1.56 -1.96
C GLN A 12 36.03 2.32 -2.46
N ALA A 13 36.08 2.72 -3.73
CA ALA A 13 37.21 3.49 -4.28
C ALA A 13 37.35 4.87 -3.61
N GLU A 14 36.25 5.54 -3.26
CA GLU A 14 36.29 6.80 -2.51
C GLU A 14 36.82 6.60 -1.08
N VAL A 15 36.39 5.52 -0.41
CA VAL A 15 36.88 5.15 0.92
C VAL A 15 38.38 4.80 0.88
N ASP A 16 38.80 3.98 -0.09
CA ASP A 16 40.20 3.57 -0.26
C ASP A 16 41.11 4.76 -0.61
N SER A 17 40.58 5.77 -1.32
CA SER A 17 41.30 7.01 -1.63
C SER A 17 41.44 7.97 -0.44
N GLY A 18 40.80 7.66 0.70
CA GLY A 18 40.78 8.49 1.90
C GLY A 18 39.88 9.74 1.78
N ARG A 19 39.05 9.84 0.73
CA ARG A 19 38.09 10.94 0.55
C ARG A 19 36.76 10.70 1.27
N ALA A 20 36.52 9.47 1.71
CA ALA A 20 35.35 9.09 2.49
C ALA A 20 35.73 8.06 3.57
N GLU A 21 34.89 7.91 4.58
CA GLU A 21 35.01 6.87 5.60
C GLU A 21 33.63 6.31 5.95
N PHE A 22 33.59 5.06 6.39
CA PHE A 22 32.38 4.49 6.97
C PHE A 22 32.24 5.01 8.41
N ALA A 23 31.04 5.50 8.74
CA ALA A 23 30.69 5.86 10.10
C ALA A 23 29.52 4.98 10.56
N GLU A 24 29.58 4.53 11.81
CA GLU A 24 28.44 3.90 12.46
C GLU A 24 27.56 4.98 13.08
N GLN A 25 26.26 4.90 12.84
CA GLN A 25 25.27 5.81 13.42
C GLN A 25 24.06 5.03 13.88
N GLU A 26 23.57 5.34 15.09
CA GLU A 26 22.28 4.86 15.54
C GLU A 26 21.15 5.61 14.82
N VAL A 27 20.28 4.86 14.15
CA VAL A 27 19.08 5.40 13.50
C VAL A 27 17.85 4.87 14.21
N LEU A 28 16.98 5.78 14.64
CA LEU A 28 15.69 5.44 15.22
C LEU A 28 14.65 5.29 14.12
N LEU A 29 14.31 4.05 13.77
CA LEU A 29 13.28 3.75 12.79
C LEU A 29 11.90 3.67 13.46
N GLY A 30 11.08 4.71 13.27
CA GLY A 30 9.68 4.73 13.68
C GLY A 30 8.72 4.20 12.61
N TYR A 31 7.41 4.31 12.91
CA TYR A 31 6.34 3.85 12.03
C TYR A 31 6.47 4.43 10.63
N GLU A 32 6.80 5.72 10.49
CA GLU A 32 6.97 6.44 9.22
C GLU A 32 7.94 5.78 8.24
N HIS A 33 8.88 4.98 8.72
CA HIS A 33 9.87 4.28 7.89
C HIS A 33 9.39 2.90 7.41
N LEU A 34 8.25 2.40 7.91
CA LEU A 34 7.70 1.12 7.52
C LEU A 34 6.84 1.23 6.25
N SER A 35 6.85 0.19 5.43
CA SER A 35 5.84 -0.03 4.39
C SER A 35 4.47 -0.36 5.02
N SER A 36 3.42 -0.38 4.19
CA SER A 36 2.09 -0.84 4.65
C SER A 36 2.14 -2.28 5.13
N GLU A 37 2.82 -3.15 4.39
CA GLU A 37 2.98 -4.57 4.72
C GLU A 37 3.74 -4.76 6.04
N GLU A 38 4.86 -4.05 6.24
CA GLU A 38 5.66 -4.14 7.46
C GLU A 38 4.89 -3.61 8.69
N ALA A 39 4.14 -2.52 8.51
CA ALA A 39 3.29 -1.97 9.56
C ALA A 39 2.19 -2.97 9.94
N LEU A 40 1.52 -3.57 8.96
CA LEU A 40 0.48 -4.57 9.17
C LEU A 40 1.00 -5.83 9.84
N ALA A 41 2.16 -6.34 9.41
CA ALA A 41 2.80 -7.51 9.99
C ALA A 41 3.11 -7.35 11.49
N LYS A 42 3.35 -6.11 11.96
CA LYS A 42 3.61 -5.83 13.38
C LYS A 42 2.35 -5.76 14.24
N VAL A 43 1.17 -5.51 13.66
CA VAL A 43 -0.07 -5.29 14.42
C VAL A 43 -1.10 -6.40 14.24
N LEU A 44 -1.00 -7.20 13.17
CA LEU A 44 -1.84 -8.36 12.95
C LEU A 44 -1.38 -9.55 13.83
N PRO A 45 -2.29 -10.47 14.19
CA PRO A 45 -1.93 -11.65 14.97
C PRO A 45 -0.83 -12.50 14.29
N PRO A 46 0.07 -13.13 15.06
CA PRO A 46 1.07 -14.04 14.52
C PRO A 46 0.42 -15.14 13.66
N GLY A 47 1.01 -15.42 12.49
CA GLY A 47 0.49 -16.40 11.54
C GLY A 47 -0.65 -15.89 10.64
N SER A 48 -1.05 -14.62 10.77
CA SER A 48 -1.94 -13.98 9.80
C SER A 48 -1.21 -13.81 8.47
N GLU A 49 -1.90 -14.11 7.38
CA GLU A 49 -1.44 -13.76 6.03
C GLU A 49 -1.65 -12.26 5.84
N VAL A 50 -0.55 -11.50 5.87
CA VAL A 50 -0.59 -10.05 5.74
C VAL A 50 -0.99 -9.70 4.30
N PRO A 51 -2.02 -8.83 4.10
CA PRO A 51 -2.35 -8.38 2.76
C PRO A 51 -1.23 -7.49 2.25
N SER A 52 -0.39 -8.04 1.37
CA SER A 52 0.79 -7.37 0.80
C SER A 52 0.48 -6.55 -0.44
N SER A 53 -0.67 -6.77 -1.08
CA SER A 53 -1.10 -6.04 -2.27
C SER A 53 -2.58 -5.67 -2.23
N PHE A 54 -2.89 -4.60 -2.94
CA PHE A 54 -4.24 -4.15 -3.25
C PHE A 54 -4.24 -3.55 -4.65
N GLU A 55 -5.42 -3.52 -5.25
CA GLU A 55 -5.63 -2.87 -6.53
C GLU A 55 -6.05 -1.41 -6.29
N THR A 56 -5.77 -0.54 -7.25
CA THR A 56 -6.15 0.87 -7.18
C THR A 56 -6.92 1.28 -8.41
N ILE A 57 -7.91 2.15 -8.21
CA ILE A 57 -8.62 2.85 -9.26
C ILE A 57 -8.65 4.35 -8.94
N GLY A 58 -7.75 5.09 -9.59
CA GLY A 58 -7.44 6.46 -9.23
C GLY A 58 -7.03 6.57 -7.76
N GLN A 59 -7.86 7.23 -6.95
CA GLN A 59 -7.61 7.51 -5.53
C GLN A 59 -8.27 6.49 -4.59
N ILE A 60 -8.80 5.39 -5.11
CA ILE A 60 -9.49 4.34 -4.34
C ILE A 60 -8.62 3.09 -4.34
N ALA A 61 -8.37 2.52 -3.17
CA ALA A 61 -7.80 1.18 -3.05
C ALA A 61 -8.89 0.17 -2.69
N HIS A 62 -8.86 -1.00 -3.32
CA HIS A 62 -9.79 -2.08 -3.03
C HIS A 62 -9.10 -3.40 -2.71
N PHE A 63 -9.56 -4.00 -1.61
CA PHE A 63 -9.13 -5.30 -1.12
C PHE A 63 -10.16 -6.38 -1.42
N ASN A 64 -9.69 -7.63 -1.38
CA ASN A 64 -10.50 -8.83 -1.25
C ASN A 64 -10.05 -9.55 0.02
N LEU A 65 -10.44 -9.03 1.18
CA LEU A 65 -10.00 -9.58 2.47
C LEU A 65 -10.60 -10.97 2.70
N ARG A 66 -9.75 -11.89 3.15
CA ARG A 66 -10.19 -13.21 3.62
C ARG A 66 -10.94 -13.07 4.94
N GLU A 67 -11.86 -14.00 5.23
CA GLU A 67 -12.68 -13.98 6.45
C GLU A 67 -11.87 -13.81 7.73
N VAL A 68 -10.69 -14.44 7.81
CA VAL A 68 -9.78 -14.36 8.97
C VAL A 68 -9.26 -12.94 9.24
N LEU A 69 -9.25 -12.06 8.22
CA LEU A 69 -8.80 -10.67 8.32
C LEU A 69 -9.94 -9.68 8.54
N LEU A 70 -11.20 -10.10 8.35
CA LEU A 70 -12.36 -9.22 8.54
C LEU A 70 -12.44 -8.57 9.93
N PRO A 71 -12.04 -9.23 11.04
CA PRO A 71 -11.98 -8.59 12.35
C PRO A 71 -11.00 -7.40 12.42
N TYR A 72 -10.02 -7.34 11.50
CA TYR A 72 -8.99 -6.30 11.45
C TYR A 72 -9.19 -5.32 10.28
N LYS A 73 -10.31 -5.41 9.56
CA LYS A 73 -10.54 -4.68 8.30
C LYS A 73 -10.40 -3.16 8.42
N GLU A 74 -10.87 -2.56 9.51
CA GLU A 74 -10.71 -1.12 9.75
C GLU A 74 -9.26 -0.73 10.01
N LEU A 75 -8.52 -1.55 10.77
CA LEU A 75 -7.11 -1.33 11.04
C LEU A 75 -6.29 -1.41 9.75
N ILE A 76 -6.59 -2.40 8.91
CA ILE A 76 -6.00 -2.57 7.58
C ILE A 76 -6.26 -1.32 6.74
N GLY A 77 -7.53 -0.91 6.64
CA GLY A 77 -7.93 0.28 5.88
C GLY A 77 -7.19 1.53 6.33
N ARG A 78 -7.09 1.78 7.64
CA ARG A 78 -6.44 2.97 8.19
C ARG A 78 -4.93 3.00 7.92
N ILE A 79 -4.23 1.87 8.11
CA ILE A 79 -2.80 1.80 7.82
C ILE A 79 -2.54 2.02 6.33
N VAL A 80 -3.34 1.40 5.46
CA VAL A 80 -3.19 1.57 4.01
C VAL A 80 -3.43 3.01 3.60
N LEU A 81 -4.48 3.65 4.12
CA LEU A 81 -4.77 5.05 3.81
C LEU A 81 -3.65 5.99 4.29
N ASP A 82 -3.13 5.77 5.50
CA ASP A 82 -2.07 6.60 6.09
C ASP A 82 -0.74 6.46 5.33
N LYS A 83 -0.39 5.23 4.94
CA LYS A 83 0.84 4.93 4.21
C LYS A 83 0.83 5.36 2.74
N ASN A 84 -0.34 5.58 2.16
CA ASN A 84 -0.50 5.88 0.75
C ASN A 84 -1.23 7.22 0.57
N LYS A 85 -0.49 8.33 0.68
CA LYS A 85 -1.03 9.71 0.65
C LYS A 85 -1.85 10.08 -0.60
N GLY A 86 -1.73 9.31 -1.69
CA GLY A 86 -2.52 9.49 -2.91
C GLY A 86 -3.94 8.90 -2.83
N LEU A 87 -4.20 8.00 -1.87
CA LEU A 87 -5.50 7.41 -1.67
C LEU A 87 -6.40 8.32 -0.83
N ARG A 88 -7.71 8.26 -1.10
CA ARG A 88 -8.77 8.95 -0.34
C ARG A 88 -9.75 7.99 0.31
N THR A 89 -9.90 6.81 -0.28
CA THR A 89 -10.86 5.80 0.13
C THR A 89 -10.22 4.43 0.04
N VAL A 90 -10.37 3.61 1.07
CA VAL A 90 -9.99 2.20 1.08
C VAL A 90 -11.24 1.37 1.32
N ILE A 91 -11.47 0.39 0.46
CA ILE A 91 -12.66 -0.46 0.52
C ILE A 91 -12.29 -1.94 0.48
N ASN A 92 -13.25 -2.78 0.84
CA ASN A 92 -13.21 -4.22 0.67
C ASN A 92 -14.36 -4.65 -0.23
N LYS A 93 -14.09 -5.52 -1.20
CA LYS A 93 -15.12 -6.18 -2.00
C LYS A 93 -15.80 -7.25 -1.13
N VAL A 94 -17.12 -7.17 -1.02
CA VAL A 94 -17.96 -8.11 -0.29
C VAL A 94 -18.86 -8.88 -1.27
N GLY A 95 -18.97 -10.20 -1.08
CA GLY A 95 -19.91 -11.04 -1.83
C GLY A 95 -19.44 -11.58 -3.19
N SER A 96 -20.22 -12.55 -3.69
CA SER A 96 -20.00 -13.27 -4.95
C SER A 96 -20.75 -12.60 -6.12
N LEU A 97 -20.09 -12.52 -7.29
CA LEU A 97 -20.62 -12.05 -8.57
C LEU A 97 -21.96 -12.71 -8.95
N ASN A 98 -23.09 -12.14 -8.54
CA ASN A 98 -24.42 -12.69 -8.83
C ASN A 98 -25.42 -11.62 -9.29
N ASN A 99 -25.00 -10.74 -10.20
CA ASN A 99 -25.96 -9.97 -10.99
C ASN A 99 -25.59 -9.94 -12.48
N GLU A 100 -26.57 -9.63 -13.31
CA GLU A 100 -26.44 -9.57 -14.77
C GLU A 100 -25.40 -8.54 -15.24
N PHE A 101 -24.99 -7.62 -14.36
CA PHE A 101 -24.08 -6.50 -14.63
C PHE A 101 -22.67 -6.70 -14.06
N ARG A 102 -22.38 -7.83 -13.37
CA ARG A 102 -21.13 -8.10 -12.66
C ARG A 102 -20.71 -7.02 -11.64
N THR A 103 -21.65 -6.32 -11.01
CA THR A 103 -21.30 -5.37 -9.94
C THR A 103 -21.04 -6.13 -8.64
N PHE A 104 -20.07 -5.64 -7.87
CA PHE A 104 -19.67 -6.21 -6.58
C PHE A 104 -20.21 -5.31 -5.47
N GLU A 105 -20.68 -5.89 -4.38
CA GLU A 105 -20.93 -5.11 -3.17
C GLU A 105 -19.59 -4.71 -2.55
N MET A 106 -19.54 -3.53 -1.93
CA MET A 106 -18.30 -2.99 -1.35
C MET A 106 -18.59 -2.35 -0.01
N GLU A 107 -17.64 -2.48 0.92
CA GLU A 107 -17.67 -1.80 2.20
C GLU A 107 -16.46 -0.87 2.34
N VAL A 108 -16.67 0.30 2.96
CA VAL A 108 -15.57 1.25 3.23
C VAL A 108 -14.82 0.78 4.47
N LEU A 109 -13.51 0.58 4.34
CA LEU A 109 -12.60 0.25 5.43
C LEU A 109 -12.03 1.50 6.11
N ALA A 110 -11.71 2.53 5.31
CA ALA A 110 -11.20 3.81 5.78
C ALA A 110 -11.38 4.91 4.72
N GLY A 111 -11.33 6.16 5.18
CA GLY A 111 -11.47 7.34 4.31
C GLY A 111 -12.92 7.77 4.11
N ALA A 112 -13.15 8.64 3.13
CA ALA A 112 -14.48 9.13 2.82
C ALA A 112 -15.26 8.08 2.00
N ALA A 113 -16.56 7.94 2.23
CA ALA A 113 -17.45 7.17 1.35
C ALA A 113 -17.72 7.95 0.04
N ASN A 114 -16.66 8.15 -0.74
CA ASN A 114 -16.68 8.79 -2.06
C ASN A 114 -16.00 7.84 -3.06
N PHE A 115 -16.79 7.44 -4.05
CA PHE A 115 -16.39 6.51 -5.12
C PHE A 115 -16.12 7.20 -6.45
N HIS A 116 -16.28 8.52 -6.52
CA HIS A 116 -15.86 9.31 -7.67
C HIS A 116 -14.34 9.44 -7.68
N THR A 117 -13.73 9.05 -8.78
CA THR A 117 -12.27 9.02 -8.92
C THR A 117 -11.86 9.38 -10.35
N THR A 118 -10.60 9.80 -10.50
CA THR A 118 -10.01 10.08 -11.81
C THR A 118 -8.94 9.05 -12.09
N VAL A 119 -9.08 8.33 -13.21
CA VAL A 119 -8.07 7.41 -13.72
C VAL A 119 -7.36 8.05 -14.89
N ARG A 120 -6.04 7.84 -14.96
CA ARG A 120 -5.23 8.29 -16.08
C ARG A 120 -4.68 7.10 -16.83
N GLU A 121 -5.00 6.99 -18.10
CA GLU A 121 -4.60 5.89 -18.97
C GLU A 121 -4.21 6.45 -20.34
N GLU A 122 -3.03 6.05 -20.84
CA GLU A 122 -2.47 6.54 -22.11
C GLU A 122 -2.48 8.08 -22.26
N GLY A 123 -2.24 8.79 -21.16
CA GLY A 123 -2.24 10.26 -21.11
C GLY A 123 -3.61 10.92 -21.04
N MET A 124 -4.70 10.17 -21.22
CA MET A 124 -6.08 10.64 -21.07
C MET A 124 -6.55 10.49 -19.63
N SER A 125 -7.46 11.37 -19.19
CA SER A 125 -8.06 11.32 -17.85
C SER A 125 -9.55 11.03 -17.96
N PHE A 126 -10.02 10.09 -17.16
CA PHE A 126 -11.40 9.63 -17.12
C PHE A 126 -11.94 9.83 -15.71
N GLU A 127 -13.08 10.50 -15.59
CA GLU A 127 -13.85 10.55 -14.34
C GLU A 127 -14.80 9.36 -14.32
N LEU A 128 -14.82 8.64 -13.21
CA LEU A 128 -15.67 7.47 -13.01
C LEU A 128 -16.23 7.44 -11.60
N ASP A 129 -17.45 6.92 -11.46
CA ASP A 129 -17.99 6.47 -10.18
C ASP A 129 -17.75 4.97 -10.07
N TYR A 130 -16.96 4.55 -9.08
CA TYR A 130 -16.62 3.14 -8.89
C TYR A 130 -17.78 2.31 -8.32
N SER A 131 -18.89 2.95 -7.92
CA SER A 131 -20.08 2.27 -7.42
C SER A 131 -21.09 1.88 -8.51
N GLU A 132 -20.88 2.32 -9.75
CA GLU A 132 -21.77 2.08 -10.91
C GLU A 132 -21.26 0.99 -11.86
#